data_AF-A0A518D2L9-F1
#
_entry.id   AF-A0A518D2L9-F1
#
_cell.length_a   1.000
_cell.length_b   1.000
_cell.length_c   1.000
_cell.angle_alpha   90.00
_cell.angle_beta   90.00
_cell.angle_gamma   90.00
#
_symmetry.space_group_name_H-M   'P 1'
#
loop_
_entity.id
_entity.type
_entity.pdbx_description
1 polymer ?
#
loop_
_entity_poly.entity_id
_entity_poly.type
_entity_poly.pdbx_seq_one_letter_code
_entity_poly.pdbx_strand_id
1 'polypeptide(L)'
;MPPSSTADSAPIRPGHGADRSSRGSGSTRGRAPRRVLALALLGAAFPLALAGCDGAASADRGATREAYSNVPLQRQLQDMIDALAEADAAAGVSFDSWVDGVRAAFARADRSSPDLGRAIIALLDERDDLDPGIRSRLIEAAARSMAKDEEARGELGLALTERIENYSSALGERNKACELLGAYCPQTAIAVLGPLLLPDRRGTTLPDSEFILAGYLTAAKTLGTDTHDILCAIAVEARMDGRTRTIALRELAPQATPRSIAIFENVMVESTGDAYLRRVAVQSYIAAVPKERALEHLTRTRDREADMNMQGYLEDVLATLRGER
;
A
#
# COMPACT_ATOMS: atom_id res chain seq x y z
N MET A 1 -16.17 4.64 -68.04
CA MET A 1 -16.94 5.04 -66.83
C MET A 1 -18.14 4.13 -66.72
N PRO A 2 -18.10 3.10 -65.86
CA PRO A 2 -19.26 2.25 -65.59
C PRO A 2 -19.99 2.67 -64.31
N PRO A 3 -21.28 2.31 -64.16
CA PRO A 3 -22.15 2.84 -63.10
C PRO A 3 -22.14 1.99 -61.81
N SER A 4 -22.33 2.73 -60.72
CA SER A 4 -23.08 2.46 -59.47
C SER A 4 -23.58 1.02 -59.21
N SER A 5 -23.05 0.38 -58.18
CA SER A 5 -23.61 -0.80 -57.53
C SER A 5 -23.93 -0.49 -56.07
N THR A 6 -25.20 -0.68 -55.72
CA THR A 6 -25.83 -0.49 -54.41
C THR A 6 -25.67 -1.72 -53.50
N ALA A 7 -25.70 -1.43 -52.20
CA ALA A 7 -25.57 -2.30 -51.04
C ALA A 7 -26.36 -3.62 -51.05
N ASP A 8 -25.82 -4.62 -50.35
CA ASP A 8 -26.63 -5.65 -49.70
C ASP A 8 -26.05 -5.99 -48.32
N SER A 9 -26.89 -5.82 -47.30
CA SER A 9 -26.59 -5.94 -45.88
C SER A 9 -27.20 -7.23 -45.36
N ALA A 10 -26.37 -8.14 -44.84
CA ALA A 10 -26.84 -9.39 -44.22
C ALA A 10 -27.25 -9.18 -42.75
N PRO A 11 -28.36 -9.79 -42.26
CA PRO A 11 -28.77 -9.70 -40.87
C PRO A 11 -28.19 -10.84 -40.01
N ILE A 12 -27.65 -10.49 -38.84
CA ILE A 12 -27.26 -11.44 -37.79
C ILE A 12 -28.48 -11.69 -36.88
N ARG A 13 -28.89 -12.96 -36.76
CA ARG A 13 -29.97 -13.42 -35.87
C ARG A 13 -29.53 -13.49 -34.40
N PRO A 14 -30.42 -13.21 -33.43
CA PRO A 14 -30.19 -13.44 -32.01
C PRO A 14 -30.65 -14.84 -31.59
N GLY A 15 -29.83 -15.55 -30.82
CA GLY A 15 -30.19 -16.83 -30.20
C GLY A 15 -30.50 -16.64 -28.71
N HIS A 16 -31.78 -16.54 -28.38
CA HIS A 16 -32.31 -16.78 -27.03
C HIS A 16 -32.70 -18.25 -26.89
N GLY A 17 -32.42 -18.85 -25.73
CA GLY A 17 -32.84 -20.20 -25.39
C GLY A 17 -32.42 -20.58 -23.97
N ALA A 18 -33.16 -20.08 -22.98
CA ALA A 18 -33.18 -20.61 -21.63
C ALA A 18 -33.93 -21.95 -21.60
N ASP A 19 -33.50 -22.93 -20.81
CA ASP A 19 -34.45 -23.61 -19.93
C ASP A 19 -33.81 -24.32 -18.73
N ARG A 20 -34.61 -24.36 -17.67
CA ARG A 20 -34.36 -24.74 -16.28
C ARG A 20 -34.42 -26.26 -16.11
N SER A 21 -33.69 -26.77 -15.12
CA SER A 21 -34.29 -27.78 -14.23
C SER A 21 -33.71 -27.69 -12.82
N SER A 22 -34.60 -27.32 -11.91
CA SER A 22 -34.49 -27.34 -10.46
C SER A 22 -34.73 -28.75 -9.91
N ARG A 23 -33.87 -29.24 -9.03
CA ARG A 23 -34.27 -30.13 -7.91
C ARG A 23 -33.46 -29.81 -6.68
N GLY A 24 -34.14 -29.26 -5.68
CA GLY A 24 -33.62 -29.09 -4.34
C GLY A 24 -33.68 -30.39 -3.54
N SER A 25 -32.78 -30.50 -2.57
CA SER A 25 -32.94 -31.33 -1.38
C SER A 25 -32.21 -30.60 -0.26
N GLY A 26 -32.98 -30.12 0.72
CA GLY A 26 -32.44 -29.47 1.90
C GLY A 26 -31.68 -30.46 2.78
N SER A 27 -30.72 -29.92 3.55
CA SER A 27 -30.32 -30.54 4.80
C SER A 27 -29.88 -29.45 5.78
N THR A 28 -30.38 -29.63 6.98
CA THR A 28 -30.42 -28.74 8.14
C THR A 28 -29.10 -28.71 8.91
N ARG A 29 -28.82 -27.53 9.48
CA ARG A 29 -28.21 -27.27 10.81
C ARG A 29 -27.16 -28.27 11.31
N GLY A 30 -25.94 -27.77 11.42
CA GLY A 30 -24.91 -28.32 12.31
C GLY A 30 -23.77 -27.33 12.52
N ARG A 31 -24.00 -26.26 13.31
CA ARG A 31 -22.89 -25.45 13.85
C ARG A 31 -22.22 -26.28 14.94
N ALA A 32 -21.05 -26.83 14.63
CA ALA A 32 -20.15 -27.40 15.63
C ALA A 32 -19.34 -26.27 16.30
N PRO A 33 -19.11 -26.34 17.62
CA PRO A 33 -18.38 -25.31 18.35
C PRO A 33 -16.88 -25.37 18.01
N ARG A 34 -16.31 -24.22 17.63
CA ARG A 34 -14.86 -24.06 17.53
C ARG A 34 -14.28 -24.16 18.93
N ARG A 35 -13.47 -25.20 19.12
CA ARG A 35 -12.71 -25.47 20.34
C ARG A 35 -11.72 -24.33 20.56
N VAL A 36 -11.91 -23.66 21.69
CA VAL A 36 -10.88 -22.89 22.41
C VAL A 36 -9.78 -23.88 22.78
N LEU A 37 -8.54 -23.60 22.37
CA LEU A 37 -7.36 -24.21 22.99
C LEU A 37 -6.45 -23.06 23.41
N ALA A 38 -6.61 -22.70 24.68
CA ALA A 38 -5.67 -21.91 25.44
C ALA A 38 -4.74 -22.87 26.18
N LEU A 39 -3.43 -22.65 26.11
CA LEU A 39 -2.41 -23.04 27.10
C LEU A 39 -1.08 -22.38 26.64
N ALA A 40 -0.65 -21.23 27.15
CA ALA A 40 -0.23 -20.85 28.51
C ALA A 40 1.24 -21.25 28.83
N LEU A 41 2.11 -20.24 29.01
CA LEU A 41 2.93 -19.94 30.22
C LEU A 41 4.33 -19.37 29.93
N LEU A 42 4.50 -18.08 30.25
CA LEU A 42 5.64 -17.44 30.95
C LEU A 42 5.31 -15.93 30.99
N GLY A 43 4.99 -15.26 32.09
CA GLY A 43 5.23 -15.55 33.50
C GLY A 43 6.25 -14.58 34.09
N ALA A 44 5.96 -13.28 34.12
CA ALA A 44 6.58 -12.34 35.05
C ALA A 44 5.63 -11.17 35.34
N ALA A 45 5.46 -10.90 36.64
CA ALA A 45 4.41 -10.12 37.27
C ALA A 45 4.43 -8.61 36.99
N PHE A 46 3.25 -8.02 36.82
CA PHE A 46 2.94 -6.65 37.27
C PHE A 46 1.51 -6.61 37.82
N PRO A 47 1.28 -6.22 39.08
CA PRO A 47 -0.04 -6.29 39.69
C PRO A 47 -0.87 -5.01 39.44
N LEU A 48 -2.17 -5.23 39.20
CA LEU A 48 -3.31 -4.41 39.62
C LEU A 48 -3.28 -2.88 39.37
N ALA A 49 -3.93 -2.47 38.29
CA ALA A 49 -4.81 -1.30 38.25
C ALA A 49 -5.86 -1.46 37.14
N LEU A 50 -6.89 -2.26 37.39
CA LEU A 50 -8.10 -2.31 36.55
C LEU A 50 -9.31 -2.00 37.44
N ALA A 51 -9.56 -0.70 37.58
CA ALA A 51 -10.85 -0.16 37.99
C ALA A 51 -11.16 1.03 37.07
N GLY A 52 -12.12 0.84 36.17
CA GLY A 52 -12.86 1.91 35.49
C GLY A 52 -12.20 2.56 34.27
N CYS A 53 -12.35 1.97 33.09
CA CYS A 53 -12.10 2.65 31.80
C CYS A 53 -13.23 2.38 30.78
N ASP A 54 -14.49 2.56 31.19
CA ASP A 54 -15.63 2.65 30.24
C ASP A 54 -16.03 4.12 29.95
N GLY A 55 -15.22 5.10 30.35
CA GLY A 55 -15.50 6.54 30.16
C GLY A 55 -14.45 7.34 29.39
N ALA A 56 -13.26 6.80 29.12
CA ALA A 56 -12.13 7.59 28.59
C ALA A 56 -12.28 7.97 27.11
N ALA A 57 -12.90 7.13 26.28
CA ALA A 57 -13.07 7.41 24.84
C ALA A 57 -14.12 8.51 24.52
N SER A 58 -14.87 8.97 25.53
CA SER A 58 -15.83 10.07 25.42
C SER A 58 -15.28 11.39 25.95
N ALA A 59 -14.40 11.37 26.96
CA ALA A 59 -13.80 12.58 27.52
C ALA A 59 -12.71 13.14 26.61
N ASP A 60 -11.96 12.27 25.92
CA ASP A 60 -10.85 12.66 25.05
C ASP A 60 -11.32 13.35 23.75
N ARG A 61 -12.49 12.95 23.23
CA ARG A 61 -13.17 13.68 22.14
C ARG A 61 -13.69 15.07 22.54
N GLY A 62 -13.81 15.34 23.85
CA GLY A 62 -14.16 16.66 24.37
C GLY A 62 -12.98 17.65 24.28
N ALA A 63 -11.76 17.18 24.52
CA ALA A 63 -10.54 17.99 24.48
C ALA A 63 -10.17 18.41 23.03
N THR A 64 -10.38 17.52 22.05
CA THR A 64 -10.21 17.87 20.63
C THR A 64 -11.24 18.90 20.14
N ARG A 65 -12.45 18.90 20.73
CA ARG A 65 -13.49 19.90 20.43
C ARG A 65 -13.21 21.27 21.05
N GLU A 66 -12.50 21.33 22.18
CA GLU A 66 -12.03 22.58 22.78
C GLU A 66 -10.88 23.21 21.96
N ALA A 67 -10.00 22.42 21.34
CA ALA A 67 -8.97 22.92 20.42
C ALA A 67 -9.58 23.65 19.19
N TYR A 68 -10.78 23.22 18.78
CA TYR A 68 -11.55 23.90 17.75
C TYR A 68 -12.07 25.28 18.16
N SER A 69 -12.08 25.65 19.43
CA SER A 69 -12.56 26.98 19.87
C SER A 69 -11.49 28.08 19.74
N ASN A 70 -10.26 27.73 19.33
CA ASN A 70 -9.17 28.67 19.12
C ASN A 70 -9.34 29.38 17.76
N VAL A 71 -9.93 30.58 17.77
CA VAL A 71 -10.21 31.41 16.58
C VAL A 71 -8.99 31.60 15.67
N PRO A 72 -7.77 31.89 16.19
CA PRO A 72 -6.55 31.87 15.38
C PRO A 72 -6.29 30.58 14.60
N LEU A 73 -6.47 29.42 15.23
CA LEU A 73 -6.20 28.11 14.63
C LEU A 73 -7.24 27.77 13.56
N GLN A 74 -8.52 28.05 13.83
CA GLN A 74 -9.58 27.89 12.84
C GLN A 74 -9.33 28.74 11.59
N ARG A 75 -8.91 29.99 11.77
CA ARG A 75 -8.57 30.87 10.65
C ARG A 75 -7.39 30.31 9.85
N GLN A 76 -6.35 29.85 10.53
CA GLN A 76 -5.19 29.24 9.87
C GLN A 76 -5.56 27.97 9.10
N LEU A 77 -6.46 27.14 9.63
CA LEU A 77 -6.99 25.97 8.92
C LEU A 77 -7.78 26.36 7.67
N GLN A 78 -8.69 27.33 7.79
CA GLN A 78 -9.48 27.80 6.67
C GLN A 78 -8.60 28.41 5.58
N ASP A 79 -7.64 29.25 5.95
CA ASP A 79 -6.67 29.84 5.01
C ASP A 79 -5.87 28.76 4.26
N MET A 80 -5.55 27.64 4.94
CA MET A 80 -4.86 26.52 4.32
C MET A 80 -5.78 25.74 3.36
N ILE A 81 -7.04 25.51 3.73
CA ILE A 81 -8.03 24.85 2.85
C ILE A 81 -8.25 25.69 1.59
N ASP A 82 -8.47 26.99 1.76
CA ASP A 82 -8.71 27.92 0.65
C ASP A 82 -7.49 27.98 -0.28
N ALA A 83 -6.28 28.04 0.29
CA ALA A 83 -5.05 28.03 -0.50
C ALA A 83 -4.83 26.70 -1.25
N LEU A 84 -5.20 25.56 -0.65
CA LEU A 84 -5.14 24.26 -1.33
C LEU A 84 -6.17 24.15 -2.45
N ALA A 85 -7.38 24.65 -2.23
CA ALA A 85 -8.44 24.68 -3.24
C ALA A 85 -8.08 25.62 -4.41
N GLU A 86 -7.51 26.79 -4.13
CA GLU A 86 -7.01 27.71 -5.15
C GLU A 86 -5.87 27.09 -5.97
N ALA A 87 -4.93 26.42 -5.30
CA ALA A 87 -3.85 25.72 -5.97
C ALA A 87 -4.42 24.64 -6.91
N ASP A 88 -5.38 23.83 -6.44
CA ASP A 88 -6.01 22.77 -7.23
C ASP A 88 -6.73 23.33 -8.47
N ALA A 89 -7.45 24.45 -8.33
CA ALA A 89 -8.04 25.15 -9.47
C ALA A 89 -6.97 25.61 -10.49
N ALA A 90 -5.79 26.03 -10.01
CA ALA A 90 -4.66 26.41 -10.86
C ALA A 90 -3.98 25.22 -11.56
N ALA A 91 -4.17 23.97 -11.09
CA ALA A 91 -3.67 22.77 -11.77
C ALA A 91 -4.23 22.62 -13.19
N GLY A 92 -5.44 23.13 -13.43
CA GLY A 92 -6.04 23.21 -14.76
C GLY A 92 -5.31 24.16 -15.73
N VAL A 93 -4.40 25.00 -15.22
CA VAL A 93 -3.62 25.99 -15.98
C VAL A 93 -2.17 25.55 -16.15
N SER A 94 -1.51 25.11 -15.08
CA SER A 94 -0.13 24.59 -15.11
C SER A 94 0.20 23.75 -13.88
N PHE A 95 0.90 22.63 -14.09
CA PHE A 95 1.40 21.78 -13.01
C PHE A 95 2.38 22.53 -12.09
N ASP A 96 3.28 23.35 -12.64
CA ASP A 96 4.27 24.09 -11.84
C ASP A 96 3.58 25.13 -10.94
N SER A 97 2.56 25.82 -11.47
CA SER A 97 1.76 26.78 -10.70
C SER A 97 1.01 26.09 -9.56
N TRP A 98 0.50 24.88 -9.78
CA TRP A 98 -0.11 24.07 -8.73
C TRP A 98 0.92 23.67 -7.66
N VAL A 99 2.10 23.18 -8.05
CA VAL A 99 3.18 22.81 -7.11
C VAL A 99 3.57 24.00 -6.23
N ASP A 100 3.75 25.17 -6.82
CA ASP A 100 4.14 26.37 -6.09
C ASP A 100 3.01 26.88 -5.19
N GLY A 101 1.75 26.82 -5.63
CA GLY A 101 0.58 27.13 -4.82
C GLY A 101 0.46 26.24 -3.58
N VAL A 102 0.63 24.93 -3.76
CA VAL A 102 0.68 23.97 -2.65
C VAL A 102 1.83 24.32 -1.71
N ARG A 103 3.06 24.50 -2.22
CA ARG A 103 4.22 24.85 -1.37
C ARG A 103 3.99 26.12 -0.57
N ALA A 104 3.37 27.14 -1.17
CA ALA A 104 3.04 28.39 -0.51
C ALA A 104 1.99 28.18 0.60
N ALA A 105 0.94 27.40 0.37
CA ALA A 105 -0.05 27.04 1.38
C ALA A 105 0.62 26.41 2.62
N PHE A 106 1.51 25.45 2.40
CA PHE A 106 2.27 24.77 3.47
C PHE A 106 3.38 25.63 4.10
N ALA A 107 3.88 26.68 3.42
CA ALA A 107 4.86 27.60 3.99
C ALA A 107 4.21 28.63 4.92
N ARG A 108 2.95 28.99 4.68
CA ARG A 108 2.18 29.93 5.51
C ARG A 108 1.69 29.31 6.81
N ALA A 109 1.44 28.00 6.82
CA ALA A 109 1.11 27.28 8.04
C ALA A 109 2.36 27.14 8.93
N ASP A 110 2.28 27.57 10.19
CA ASP A 110 3.32 27.30 11.18
C ASP A 110 3.45 25.78 11.39
N ARG A 111 4.47 25.19 10.75
CA ARG A 111 4.74 23.75 10.74
C ARG A 111 5.25 23.22 12.09
N SER A 112 5.32 24.06 13.11
CA SER A 112 5.95 23.73 14.39
C SER A 112 4.95 23.54 15.52
N SER A 113 3.65 23.74 15.28
CA SER A 113 2.62 23.55 16.30
C SER A 113 1.94 22.19 16.18
N PRO A 114 2.13 21.27 17.14
CA PRO A 114 1.37 20.02 17.21
C PRO A 114 -0.15 20.24 17.26
N ASP A 115 -0.60 21.35 17.85
CA ASP A 115 -2.02 21.71 17.95
C ASP A 115 -2.66 21.89 16.58
N LEU A 116 -1.92 22.45 15.62
CA LEU A 116 -2.37 22.55 14.23
C LEU A 116 -2.61 21.15 13.65
N GLY A 117 -1.69 20.22 13.89
CA GLY A 117 -1.86 18.84 13.41
C GLY A 117 -3.07 18.15 14.02
N ARG A 118 -3.25 18.27 15.34
CA ARG A 118 -4.44 17.74 16.04
C ARG A 118 -5.74 18.34 15.48
N ALA A 119 -5.78 19.64 15.24
CA ALA A 119 -6.95 20.30 14.71
C ALA A 119 -7.24 19.91 13.24
N ILE A 120 -6.20 19.66 12.44
CA ILE A 120 -6.38 19.09 11.09
C ILE A 120 -6.97 17.68 11.16
N ILE A 121 -6.48 16.81 12.04
CA ILE A 121 -7.03 15.45 12.19
C ILE A 121 -8.50 15.51 12.60
N ALA A 122 -8.82 16.34 13.60
CA ALA A 122 -10.21 16.54 14.03
C ALA A 122 -11.10 17.10 12.90
N LEU A 123 -10.61 18.03 12.08
CA LEU A 123 -11.32 18.52 10.89
C LEU A 123 -11.69 17.39 9.93
N LEU A 124 -10.72 16.51 9.66
CA LEU A 124 -10.88 15.44 8.69
C LEU A 124 -11.81 14.33 9.18
N ASP A 125 -11.99 14.20 10.49
CA ASP A 125 -12.96 13.30 11.11
C ASP A 125 -14.38 13.88 11.11
N GLU A 126 -14.50 15.21 11.13
CA GLU A 126 -15.79 15.90 11.09
C GLU A 126 -16.29 16.18 9.67
N ARG A 127 -15.39 16.35 8.69
CA ARG A 127 -15.70 16.80 7.33
C ARG A 127 -15.33 15.79 6.24
N ASP A 128 -16.26 14.90 5.95
CA ASP A 128 -16.16 13.96 4.82
C ASP A 128 -16.47 14.61 3.45
N ASP A 129 -16.93 15.87 3.43
CA ASP A 129 -17.31 16.61 2.22
C ASP A 129 -16.12 17.25 1.48
N LEU A 130 -14.93 17.22 2.09
CA LEU A 130 -13.71 17.77 1.48
C LEU A 130 -13.23 16.91 0.31
N ASP A 131 -12.69 17.58 -0.72
CA ASP A 131 -12.07 16.92 -1.85
C ASP A 131 -10.97 15.93 -1.40
N PRO A 132 -10.92 14.69 -1.92
CA PRO A 132 -9.93 13.68 -1.50
C PRO A 132 -8.46 14.12 -1.66
N GLY A 133 -8.16 14.95 -2.67
CA GLY A 133 -6.85 15.53 -2.89
C GLY A 133 -6.47 16.50 -1.76
N ILE A 134 -7.39 17.41 -1.41
CA ILE A 134 -7.24 18.33 -0.26
C ILE A 134 -7.07 17.53 1.03
N ARG A 135 -7.91 16.52 1.29
CA ARG A 135 -7.81 15.67 2.48
C ARG A 135 -6.44 15.02 2.61
N SER A 136 -5.93 14.43 1.54
CA SER A 136 -4.60 13.78 1.52
C SER A 136 -3.47 14.77 1.87
N ARG A 137 -3.58 16.03 1.44
CA ARG A 137 -2.62 17.09 1.78
C ARG A 137 -2.74 17.57 3.21
N LEU A 138 -3.96 17.70 3.72
CA LEU A 138 -4.20 18.03 5.11
C LEU A 138 -3.60 16.97 6.05
N ILE A 139 -3.75 15.67 5.76
CA ILE A 139 -3.10 14.62 6.54
C ILE A 139 -1.56 14.75 6.50
N GLU A 140 -0.99 15.06 5.33
CA GLU A 140 0.45 15.31 5.21
C GLU A 140 0.90 16.53 6.06
N ALA A 141 0.09 17.59 6.09
CA ALA A 141 0.33 18.76 6.95
C ALA A 141 0.30 18.38 8.42
N ALA A 142 -0.71 17.62 8.84
CA ALA A 142 -0.84 17.14 10.21
C ALA A 142 0.38 16.32 10.63
N ALA A 143 0.78 15.37 9.78
CA ALA A 143 1.93 14.52 10.06
C ALA A 143 3.22 15.32 10.25
N ARG A 144 3.47 16.32 9.41
CA ARG A 144 4.65 17.21 9.51
C ARG A 144 4.63 18.05 10.79
N SER A 145 3.47 18.62 11.14
CA SER A 145 3.32 19.46 12.33
C SER A 145 3.49 18.68 13.64
N MET A 146 3.07 17.41 13.64
CA MET A 146 3.17 16.53 14.82
C MET A 146 4.52 15.81 14.90
N ALA A 147 5.31 15.77 13.83
CA ALA A 147 6.53 14.94 13.69
C ALA A 147 7.60 15.13 14.78
N LYS A 148 7.71 16.34 15.35
CA LYS A 148 8.77 16.66 16.33
C LYS A 148 8.37 16.37 17.77
N ASP A 149 7.07 16.23 18.03
CA ASP A 149 6.52 15.99 19.36
C ASP A 149 6.19 14.51 19.52
N GLU A 150 6.69 13.88 20.58
CA GLU A 150 6.56 12.43 20.76
C GLU A 150 5.13 11.99 21.12
N GLU A 151 4.45 12.77 21.95
CA GLU A 151 3.07 12.52 22.34
C GLU A 151 2.14 12.68 21.13
N ALA A 152 2.29 13.79 20.39
CA ALA A 152 1.54 14.05 19.17
C ALA A 152 1.82 12.98 18.09
N ARG A 153 3.05 12.47 17.96
CA ARG A 153 3.33 11.34 17.06
C ARG A 153 2.58 10.06 17.44
N GLY A 154 2.39 9.82 18.73
CA GLY A 154 1.58 8.70 19.22
C GLY A 154 0.13 8.81 18.75
N GLU A 155 -0.46 9.98 18.93
CA GLU A 155 -1.83 10.28 18.47
C GLU A 155 -1.98 10.22 16.95
N LEU A 156 -1.01 10.79 16.22
CA LEU A 156 -0.94 10.69 14.77
C LEU A 156 -0.93 9.23 14.32
N GLY A 157 -0.14 8.38 14.98
CA GLY A 157 -0.06 6.96 14.67
C GLY A 157 -1.41 6.25 14.81
N LEU A 158 -2.19 6.57 15.85
CA LEU A 158 -3.54 6.05 16.04
C LEU A 158 -4.49 6.54 14.95
N ALA A 159 -4.51 7.84 14.67
CA ALA A 159 -5.37 8.44 13.65
C ALA A 159 -5.09 7.88 12.24
N LEU A 160 -3.81 7.72 11.88
CA LEU A 160 -3.42 7.12 10.60
C LEU A 160 -3.80 5.63 10.52
N THR A 161 -3.69 4.89 11.62
CA THR A 161 -4.11 3.49 11.69
C THR A 161 -5.61 3.35 11.46
N GLU A 162 -6.42 4.18 12.13
CA GLU A 162 -7.87 4.20 11.94
C GLU A 162 -8.24 4.48 10.48
N ARG A 163 -7.57 5.45 9.83
CA ARG A 163 -7.79 5.73 8.40
C ARG A 163 -7.44 4.56 7.49
N ILE A 164 -6.36 3.83 7.78
CA ILE A 164 -5.98 2.63 7.02
C ILE A 164 -7.07 1.56 7.10
N GLU A 165 -7.67 1.38 8.27
CA GLU A 165 -8.68 0.36 8.53
C GLU A 165 -10.10 0.79 8.12
N ASN A 166 -10.40 2.09 8.11
CA ASN A 166 -11.73 2.60 7.80
C ASN A 166 -12.06 2.54 6.30
N TYR A 167 -13.18 1.88 5.99
CA TYR A 167 -13.66 1.66 4.62
C TYR A 167 -14.36 2.88 4.01
N SER A 168 -14.76 3.87 4.80
CA SER A 168 -15.40 5.10 4.28
C SER A 168 -14.39 6.07 3.65
N SER A 169 -13.11 5.96 4.01
CA SER A 169 -12.06 6.83 3.48
C SER A 169 -11.72 6.47 2.03
N ALA A 170 -11.47 7.50 1.21
CA ALA A 170 -11.03 7.33 -0.17
C ALA A 170 -9.72 6.52 -0.25
N LEU A 171 -9.58 5.63 -1.23
CA LEU A 171 -8.40 4.75 -1.36
C LEU A 171 -7.07 5.53 -1.35
N GLY A 172 -7.01 6.69 -2.02
CA GLY A 172 -5.83 7.55 -2.03
C GLY A 172 -5.44 8.08 -0.65
N GLU A 173 -6.43 8.37 0.20
CA GLU A 173 -6.20 8.78 1.60
C GLU A 173 -5.58 7.65 2.41
N ARG A 174 -6.07 6.42 2.22
CA ARG A 174 -5.60 5.22 2.91
C ARG A 174 -4.18 4.84 2.48
N ASN A 175 -3.89 4.95 1.19
CA ASN A 175 -2.54 4.78 0.63
C ASN A 175 -1.58 5.84 1.22
N LYS A 176 -2.00 7.11 1.26
CA LYS A 176 -1.23 8.20 1.87
C LYS A 176 -0.99 7.95 3.38
N ALA A 177 -1.97 7.42 4.09
CA ALA A 177 -1.83 7.08 5.50
C ALA A 177 -0.76 6.00 5.73
N CYS A 178 -0.65 4.98 4.87
CA CYS A 178 0.42 3.98 4.93
C CYS A 178 1.80 4.61 4.80
N GLU A 179 1.98 5.51 3.82
CA GLU A 179 3.25 6.22 3.61
C GLU A 179 3.63 7.07 4.84
N LEU A 180 2.68 7.87 5.34
CA LEU A 180 2.91 8.78 6.47
C LEU A 180 3.16 8.01 7.77
N LEU A 181 2.47 6.90 8.00
CA LEU A 181 2.69 6.05 9.16
C LEU A 181 4.12 5.52 9.15
N GLY A 182 4.60 5.05 8.00
CA GLY A 182 5.98 4.59 7.82
C GLY A 182 7.03 5.68 8.09
N ALA A 183 6.78 6.89 7.62
CA ALA A 183 7.73 8.01 7.70
C ALA A 183 7.78 8.67 9.09
N TYR A 184 6.64 8.82 9.77
CA TYR A 184 6.52 9.62 11.00
C TYR A 184 6.28 8.80 12.26
N CYS A 185 5.73 7.58 12.14
CA CYS A 185 5.36 6.71 13.26
C CYS A 185 5.90 5.27 13.06
N PRO A 186 7.24 5.09 12.91
CA PRO A 186 7.80 3.84 12.39
C PRO A 186 7.52 2.62 13.29
N GLN A 187 7.46 2.78 14.62
CA GLN A 187 7.11 1.68 15.53
C GLN A 187 5.68 1.19 15.27
N THR A 188 4.73 2.12 15.15
CA THR A 188 3.33 1.81 14.84
C THR A 188 3.21 1.20 13.44
N ALA A 189 3.96 1.71 12.46
CA ALA A 189 3.95 1.18 11.11
C ALA A 189 4.38 -0.31 11.04
N ILE A 190 5.43 -0.72 11.76
CA ILE A 190 5.81 -2.14 11.82
C ILE A 190 4.70 -2.99 12.42
N ALA A 191 4.10 -2.53 13.52
CA ALA A 191 3.05 -3.26 14.22
C ALA A 191 1.75 -3.40 13.40
N VAL A 192 1.43 -2.40 12.58
CA VAL A 192 0.17 -2.34 11.81
C VAL A 192 0.35 -2.86 10.37
N LEU A 193 1.33 -2.36 9.63
CA LEU A 193 1.50 -2.65 8.20
C LEU A 193 2.09 -4.05 7.95
N GLY A 194 2.98 -4.52 8.83
CA GLY A 194 3.60 -5.85 8.67
C GLY A 194 2.56 -6.98 8.59
N PRO A 195 1.63 -7.10 9.56
CA PRO A 195 0.56 -8.09 9.52
C PRO A 195 -0.42 -7.94 8.35
N LEU A 196 -0.49 -6.77 7.71
CA LEU A 196 -1.36 -6.52 6.54
C LEU A 196 -0.76 -7.09 5.24
N LEU A 197 0.55 -7.31 5.19
CA LEU A 197 1.24 -7.86 4.01
C LEU A 197 1.19 -9.39 3.93
N LEU A 198 0.62 -10.06 4.95
CA LEU A 198 0.56 -11.52 5.03
C LEU A 198 -0.76 -12.07 4.42
N PRO A 199 -0.71 -13.23 3.72
CA PRO A 199 -1.78 -13.70 2.81
C PRO A 199 -3.12 -14.14 3.44
N ASP A 200 -3.31 -14.02 4.77
CA ASP A 200 -4.46 -14.57 5.48
C ASP A 200 -5.71 -13.67 5.55
N ARG A 201 -5.73 -12.52 4.87
CA ARG A 201 -6.84 -11.56 4.95
C ARG A 201 -7.77 -11.64 3.74
N ARG A 202 -8.70 -12.59 3.76
CA ARG A 202 -9.80 -12.67 2.77
C ARG A 202 -10.93 -11.72 3.13
N GLY A 203 -11.45 -11.00 2.14
CA GLY A 203 -12.71 -10.25 2.26
C GLY A 203 -12.61 -8.84 2.83
N THR A 204 -11.40 -8.25 2.86
CA THR A 204 -11.17 -6.87 3.29
C THR A 204 -10.60 -6.04 2.14
N THR A 205 -11.24 -4.90 1.83
CA THR A 205 -10.67 -3.88 0.95
C THR A 205 -9.54 -3.15 1.69
N LEU A 206 -8.29 -3.56 1.48
CA LEU A 206 -7.11 -2.90 2.05
C LEU A 206 -6.63 -1.74 1.15
N PRO A 207 -5.75 -0.86 1.65
CA PRO A 207 -4.93 -0.01 0.78
C PRO A 207 -4.16 -0.88 -0.23
N ASP A 208 -3.68 -0.29 -1.33
CA ASP A 208 -2.92 -1.08 -2.30
C ASP A 208 -1.63 -1.59 -1.63
N SER A 209 -1.34 -2.88 -1.78
CA SER A 209 -0.26 -3.57 -1.06
C SER A 209 1.11 -2.92 -1.27
N GLU A 210 1.31 -2.21 -2.39
CA GLU A 210 2.55 -1.50 -2.66
C GLU A 210 2.78 -0.33 -1.71
N PHE A 211 1.72 0.38 -1.30
CA PHE A 211 1.82 1.49 -0.33
C PHE A 211 1.98 0.95 1.08
N ILE A 212 1.33 -0.17 1.40
CA ILE A 212 1.54 -0.89 2.66
C ILE A 212 3.01 -1.33 2.76
N LEU A 213 3.56 -1.93 1.70
CA LEU A 213 4.94 -2.37 1.65
C LEU A 213 5.92 -1.20 1.72
N ALA A 214 5.69 -0.12 0.97
CA ALA A 214 6.54 1.06 0.99
C ALA A 214 6.58 1.72 2.38
N GLY A 215 5.42 1.85 3.04
CA GLY A 215 5.33 2.35 4.42
C GLY A 215 6.08 1.45 5.40
N TYR A 216 5.89 0.13 5.30
CA TYR A 216 6.59 -0.84 6.13
C TYR A 216 8.11 -0.78 5.95
N LEU A 217 8.60 -0.74 4.70
CA LEU A 217 10.03 -0.67 4.39
C LEU A 217 10.66 0.64 4.89
N THR A 218 9.94 1.75 4.77
CA THR A 218 10.38 3.05 5.31
C THR A 218 10.57 2.99 6.82
N ALA A 219 9.60 2.38 7.53
CA ALA A 219 9.69 2.18 8.98
C ALA A 219 10.82 1.22 9.37
N ALA A 220 10.92 0.09 8.67
CA ALA A 220 11.91 -0.93 8.94
C ALA A 220 13.34 -0.40 8.77
N LYS A 221 13.58 0.40 7.72
CA LYS A 221 14.85 1.10 7.50
C LYS A 221 15.18 2.05 8.66
N THR A 222 14.20 2.80 9.13
CA THR A 222 14.37 3.76 10.24
C THR A 222 14.70 3.04 11.56
N LEU A 223 14.11 1.87 11.80
CA LEU A 223 14.30 1.10 13.02
C LEU A 223 15.41 0.04 12.94
N GLY A 224 16.03 -0.15 11.77
CA GLY A 224 16.97 -1.24 11.54
C GLY A 224 16.34 -2.63 11.67
N THR A 225 15.04 -2.75 11.38
CA THR A 225 14.30 -4.03 11.44
C THR A 225 14.60 -4.88 10.22
N ASP A 226 14.82 -6.18 10.41
CA ASP A 226 14.99 -7.12 9.31
C ASP A 226 13.69 -7.26 8.50
N THR A 227 13.82 -7.19 7.18
CA THR A 227 12.72 -7.25 6.21
C THR A 227 12.75 -8.51 5.37
N HIS A 228 13.77 -9.36 5.53
CA HIS A 228 14.04 -10.45 4.62
C HIS A 228 12.89 -11.47 4.55
N ASP A 229 12.34 -11.88 5.69
CA ASP A 229 11.27 -12.89 5.74
C ASP A 229 9.96 -12.42 5.10
N ILE A 230 9.55 -11.18 5.37
CA ILE A 230 8.33 -10.62 4.81
C ILE A 230 8.46 -10.40 3.30
N LEU A 231 9.62 -9.94 2.83
CA LEU A 231 9.88 -9.79 1.40
C LEU A 231 9.92 -11.14 0.69
N CYS A 232 10.51 -12.16 1.31
CA CYS A 232 10.47 -13.52 0.80
C CYS A 232 9.03 -14.03 0.66
N ALA A 233 8.18 -13.81 1.68
CA ALA A 233 6.78 -14.22 1.65
C ALA A 233 5.99 -13.52 0.54
N ILE A 234 6.19 -12.20 0.38
CA ILE A 234 5.56 -11.39 -0.67
C ILE A 234 5.99 -11.86 -2.06
N ALA A 235 7.30 -12.05 -2.28
CA ALA A 235 7.84 -12.36 -3.60
C ALA A 235 7.28 -13.67 -4.19
N VAL A 236 6.97 -14.66 -3.36
CA VAL A 236 6.43 -15.97 -3.80
C VAL A 236 4.90 -16.07 -3.77
N GLU A 237 4.19 -15.09 -3.21
CA GLU A 237 2.74 -15.14 -3.11
C GLU A 237 2.10 -14.77 -4.46
N ALA A 238 1.68 -15.77 -5.21
CA ALA A 238 1.10 -15.60 -6.55
C ALA A 238 -0.19 -14.78 -6.56
N ARG A 239 -0.90 -14.64 -5.43
CA ARG A 239 -2.09 -13.78 -5.31
C ARG A 239 -1.77 -12.32 -5.02
N MET A 240 -0.53 -12.01 -4.64
CA MET A 240 -0.09 -10.64 -4.44
C MET A 240 0.03 -9.94 -5.80
N ASP A 241 -0.28 -8.64 -5.84
CA ASP A 241 -0.16 -7.88 -7.08
C ASP A 241 1.29 -7.85 -7.58
N GLY A 242 1.46 -7.86 -8.91
CA GLY A 242 2.77 -7.95 -9.55
C GLY A 242 3.71 -6.79 -9.20
N ARG A 243 3.16 -5.61 -8.87
CA ARG A 243 3.96 -4.42 -8.50
C ARG A 243 4.58 -4.59 -7.11
N THR A 244 3.81 -5.03 -6.12
CA THR A 244 4.31 -5.35 -4.78
C THR A 244 5.34 -6.48 -4.82
N ARG A 245 5.07 -7.55 -5.59
CA ARG A 245 6.04 -8.63 -5.80
C ARG A 245 7.34 -8.13 -6.44
N THR A 246 7.23 -7.26 -7.44
CA THR A 246 8.38 -6.62 -8.10
C THR A 246 9.23 -5.80 -7.12
N ILE A 247 8.59 -5.00 -6.26
CA ILE A 247 9.28 -4.24 -5.22
C ILE A 247 10.02 -5.21 -4.29
N ALA A 248 9.35 -6.28 -3.84
CA ALA A 248 9.97 -7.26 -2.94
C ALA A 248 11.21 -7.93 -3.55
N LEU A 249 11.17 -8.32 -4.83
CA LEU A 249 12.32 -8.89 -5.52
C LEU A 249 13.50 -7.92 -5.61
N ARG A 250 13.24 -6.63 -5.85
CA ARG A 250 14.28 -5.59 -5.91
C ARG A 250 14.92 -5.36 -4.55
N GLU A 251 14.11 -5.28 -3.50
CA GLU A 251 14.57 -5.05 -2.13
C GLU A 251 15.29 -6.27 -1.53
N LEU A 252 15.02 -7.50 -2.02
CA LEU A 252 15.75 -8.70 -1.60
C LEU A 252 17.16 -8.80 -2.22
N ALA A 253 17.38 -8.25 -3.41
CA ALA A 253 18.63 -8.46 -4.14
C ALA A 253 19.89 -7.95 -3.39
N PRO A 254 19.89 -6.76 -2.76
CA PRO A 254 21.03 -6.27 -1.99
C PRO A 254 21.32 -7.07 -0.71
N GLN A 255 20.34 -7.83 -0.21
CA GLN A 255 20.41 -8.63 1.02
C GLN A 255 20.25 -10.12 0.71
N ALA A 256 20.83 -10.56 -0.41
CA ALA A 256 20.63 -11.91 -0.92
C ALA A 256 21.10 -12.99 0.07
N THR A 257 20.22 -13.96 0.30
CA THR A 257 20.49 -15.18 1.06
C THR A 257 20.22 -16.39 0.15
N PRO A 258 20.64 -17.61 0.53
CA PRO A 258 20.28 -18.81 -0.22
C PRO A 258 18.77 -18.96 -0.46
N ARG A 259 17.94 -18.49 0.49
CA ARG A 259 16.48 -18.49 0.36
C ARG A 259 16.00 -17.51 -0.71
N SER A 260 16.46 -16.26 -0.70
CA SER A 260 16.02 -15.28 -1.69
C SER A 260 16.54 -15.61 -3.10
N ILE A 261 17.73 -16.21 -3.21
CA ILE A 261 18.23 -16.74 -4.49
C ILE A 261 17.28 -17.82 -5.04
N ALA A 262 16.86 -18.79 -4.23
CA ALA A 262 15.90 -19.81 -4.66
C ALA A 262 14.54 -19.19 -5.07
N ILE A 263 14.13 -18.10 -4.42
CA ILE A 263 12.94 -17.34 -4.81
C ILE A 263 13.12 -16.71 -6.19
N PHE A 264 14.25 -16.07 -6.47
CA PHE A 264 14.52 -15.48 -7.79
C PHE A 264 14.50 -16.55 -8.89
N GLU A 265 15.14 -17.70 -8.65
CA GLU A 265 15.14 -18.85 -9.56
C GLU A 265 13.71 -19.35 -9.83
N ASN A 266 12.86 -19.44 -8.79
CA ASN A 266 11.46 -19.87 -8.93
C ASN A 266 10.60 -18.85 -9.70
N VAL A 267 10.67 -17.57 -9.34
CA VAL A 267 9.83 -16.52 -9.97
C VAL A 267 10.22 -16.31 -11.43
N MET A 268 11.50 -16.47 -11.78
CA MET A 268 11.99 -16.38 -13.16
C MET A 268 11.31 -17.35 -14.12
N VAL A 269 10.92 -18.54 -13.65
CA VAL A 269 10.30 -19.61 -14.46
C VAL A 269 8.80 -19.74 -14.21
N GLU A 270 8.20 -18.81 -13.46
CA GLU A 270 6.80 -18.86 -13.09
C GLU A 270 5.87 -18.67 -14.30
N SER A 271 4.84 -19.51 -14.42
CA SER A 271 3.86 -19.47 -15.51
C SER A 271 2.62 -18.61 -15.15
N THR A 272 2.83 -17.40 -14.65
CA THR A 272 1.75 -16.45 -14.32
C THR A 272 1.34 -15.55 -15.47
N GLY A 273 2.13 -15.48 -16.55
CA GLY A 273 1.94 -14.53 -17.64
C GLY A 273 2.47 -13.12 -17.36
N ASP A 274 3.06 -12.88 -16.19
CA ASP A 274 3.72 -11.60 -15.88
C ASP A 274 5.18 -11.61 -16.33
N ALA A 275 5.41 -11.31 -17.61
CA ALA A 275 6.75 -11.23 -18.19
C ALA A 275 7.64 -10.17 -17.51
N TYR A 276 7.04 -9.10 -16.95
CA TYR A 276 7.80 -8.05 -16.29
C TYR A 276 8.38 -8.53 -14.96
N LEU A 277 7.57 -9.18 -14.12
CA LEU A 277 8.01 -9.77 -12.87
C LEU A 277 9.14 -10.79 -13.08
N ARG A 278 9.01 -11.66 -14.09
CA ARG A 278 10.04 -12.65 -14.46
C ARG A 278 11.37 -11.99 -14.85
N ARG A 279 11.33 -10.89 -15.60
CA ARG A 279 12.52 -10.09 -15.96
C ARG A 279 13.15 -9.45 -14.73
N VAL A 280 12.35 -8.92 -13.81
CA VAL A 280 12.87 -8.41 -12.54
C VAL A 280 13.54 -9.52 -11.73
N ALA A 281 12.98 -10.73 -11.70
CA ALA A 281 13.62 -11.86 -11.04
C ALA A 281 14.99 -12.21 -11.65
N VAL A 282 15.14 -12.15 -12.98
CA VAL A 282 16.45 -12.28 -13.67
C VAL A 282 17.43 -11.20 -13.21
N GLN A 283 17.00 -9.94 -13.19
CA GLN A 283 17.83 -8.80 -12.77
C GLN A 283 18.26 -8.94 -11.31
N SER A 284 17.33 -9.29 -10.41
CA SER A 284 17.59 -9.53 -9.00
C SER A 284 18.54 -10.72 -8.79
N TYR A 285 18.39 -11.80 -9.55
CA TYR A 285 19.29 -12.95 -9.50
C TYR A 285 20.72 -12.56 -9.91
N ILE A 286 20.87 -11.82 -11.03
CA ILE A 286 22.19 -11.34 -11.50
C ILE A 286 22.86 -10.46 -10.45
N ALA A 287 22.10 -9.57 -9.80
CA ALA A 287 22.62 -8.70 -8.75
C ALA A 287 23.03 -9.48 -7.48
N ALA A 288 22.45 -10.66 -7.26
CA ALA A 288 22.61 -11.46 -6.04
C ALA A 288 23.70 -12.53 -6.09
N VAL A 289 24.18 -12.93 -7.28
CA VAL A 289 25.12 -14.05 -7.43
C VAL A 289 26.35 -13.69 -8.25
N PRO A 290 27.48 -14.43 -8.10
CA PRO A 290 28.63 -14.26 -8.97
C PRO A 290 28.27 -14.45 -10.44
N LYS A 291 28.94 -13.68 -11.31
CA LYS A 291 28.72 -13.65 -12.76
C LYS A 291 28.73 -15.05 -13.40
N GLU A 292 29.64 -15.92 -12.96
CA GLU A 292 29.82 -17.27 -13.49
C GLU A 292 28.58 -18.13 -13.18
N ARG A 293 28.07 -18.04 -11.95
CA ARG A 293 26.83 -18.70 -11.53
C ARG A 293 25.62 -18.13 -12.26
N ALA A 294 25.60 -16.83 -12.51
CA ALA A 294 24.54 -16.18 -13.28
C ALA A 294 24.50 -16.74 -14.71
N LEU A 295 25.65 -16.76 -15.41
CA LEU A 295 25.78 -17.29 -16.76
C LEU A 295 25.33 -18.75 -16.87
N GLU A 296 25.80 -19.61 -15.96
CA GLU A 296 25.46 -21.04 -15.97
C GLU A 296 23.95 -21.27 -15.78
N HIS A 297 23.35 -20.62 -14.78
CA HIS A 297 21.93 -20.80 -14.48
C HIS A 297 21.05 -20.22 -15.59
N LEU A 298 21.32 -18.99 -16.04
CA LEU A 298 20.51 -18.33 -17.07
C LEU A 298 20.61 -19.03 -18.43
N THR A 299 21.75 -19.64 -18.77
CA THR A 299 21.87 -20.47 -19.98
C THR A 299 20.94 -21.67 -19.89
N ARG A 300 20.94 -22.39 -18.77
CA ARG A 300 20.04 -23.54 -18.55
C ARG A 300 18.57 -23.14 -18.56
N THR A 301 18.22 -21.99 -17.99
CA THR A 301 16.86 -21.46 -18.00
C THR A 301 16.43 -21.11 -19.43
N ARG A 302 17.27 -20.39 -20.19
CA ARG A 302 17.02 -20.02 -21.59
C ARG A 302 16.79 -21.24 -22.48
N ASP A 303 17.57 -22.30 -22.31
CA ASP A 303 17.46 -23.51 -23.13
C ASP A 303 16.19 -24.33 -22.86
N ARG A 304 15.48 -24.04 -21.76
CA ARG A 304 14.20 -24.67 -21.36
C ARG A 304 13.01 -23.73 -21.45
N GLU A 305 13.24 -22.49 -21.84
CA GLU A 305 12.20 -21.47 -21.93
C GLU A 305 11.30 -21.72 -23.14
N ALA A 306 9.99 -21.69 -22.94
CA ALA A 306 9.00 -21.87 -24.01
C ALA A 306 8.47 -20.53 -24.55
N ASP A 307 8.51 -19.46 -23.75
CA ASP A 307 8.12 -18.12 -24.19
C ASP A 307 9.25 -17.48 -25.00
N MET A 308 9.04 -17.34 -26.32
CA MET A 308 10.01 -16.74 -27.25
C MET A 308 10.44 -15.32 -26.85
N ASN A 309 9.56 -14.53 -26.22
CA ASN A 309 9.91 -13.17 -25.78
C ASN A 309 10.84 -13.20 -24.57
N MET A 310 10.62 -14.15 -23.65
CA MET A 310 11.50 -14.37 -22.51
C MET A 310 12.84 -14.97 -22.96
N GLN A 311 12.81 -15.89 -23.92
CA GLN A 311 14.02 -16.47 -24.52
C GLN A 311 14.90 -15.39 -25.16
N GLY A 312 14.33 -14.51 -25.98
CA GLY A 312 15.06 -13.38 -26.58
C GLY A 312 15.61 -12.41 -25.53
N TYR A 313 14.84 -12.13 -24.48
CA TYR A 313 15.34 -11.33 -23.34
C TYR A 313 16.54 -11.99 -22.64
N LEU A 314 16.47 -13.30 -22.38
CA LEU A 314 17.57 -14.05 -21.75
C LEU A 314 18.81 -14.09 -22.64
N GLU A 315 18.66 -14.20 -23.96
CA GLU A 315 19.76 -14.11 -24.93
C GLU A 315 20.47 -12.76 -24.86
N ASP A 316 19.71 -11.66 -24.84
CA ASP A 316 20.26 -10.32 -24.73
C ASP A 316 21.04 -10.13 -23.42
N VAL A 317 20.46 -10.59 -22.30
CA VAL A 317 21.10 -10.55 -20.98
C VAL A 317 22.39 -11.38 -20.95
N LEU A 318 22.38 -12.59 -21.52
CA LEU A 318 23.56 -13.46 -21.59
C LEU A 318 24.67 -12.83 -22.43
N ALA A 319 24.34 -12.19 -23.56
CA ALA A 319 25.30 -11.47 -24.38
C ALA A 319 25.96 -10.31 -23.61
N THR A 320 25.17 -9.52 -22.88
CA THR A 320 25.69 -8.45 -22.01
C THR A 320 26.60 -9.01 -20.91
N LEU A 321 26.21 -10.11 -20.24
CA LEU A 321 27.05 -10.73 -19.23
C LEU A 321 28.37 -11.23 -19.83
N ARG A 322 28.40 -11.75 -21.05
CA ARG A 322 29.63 -12.18 -21.72
C ARG A 322 30.53 -11.03 -22.18
N GLY A 323 30.01 -9.80 -22.23
CA GLY A 323 30.71 -8.64 -22.80
C GLY A 323 30.72 -8.65 -24.33
N GLU A 324 29.71 -9.27 -24.94
CA GLU A 324 29.53 -9.34 -26.40
C GLU A 324 28.76 -8.12 -26.96
N ARG A 325 28.32 -7.22 -26.08
CA ARG A 325 27.56 -6.00 -26.37
C ARG A 325 27.97 -4.86 -25.45
#